data_AF-A0A7C5WUS8-F1
#
_entry.id   AF-A0A7C5WUS8-F1
#
_cell.length_a   1.000
_cell.length_b   1.000
_cell.length_c   1.000
_cell.angle_alpha   90.00
_cell.angle_beta   90.00
_cell.angle_gamma   90.00
#
_symmetry.space_group_name_H-M   'P 1'
#
loop_
_entity.id
_entity.type
_entity.pdbx_description
1 polymer ?
#
loop_
_entity_poly.entity_id
_entity_poly.type
_entity_poly.pdbx_seq_one_letter_code
_entity_poly.pdbx_strand_id
1 'polypeptide(L)'
;QNFALNEASYKALWEGSADKADGTYDVVIANIIADVLRMIAPDLKRVLKPGGHLILSGILDKKETAVAETFSDLSLQRRIHRDEWVTLVYTKDSNGEQPK
;
A
#
# COMPACT_ATOMS: atom_id res chain seq x y z
N GLN A 1 -18.81 0.67 5.69
CA GLN A 1 -19.52 0.30 6.94
C GLN A 1 -18.60 0.00 8.13
N ASN A 2 -17.42 -0.61 7.97
CA ASN A 2 -16.50 -0.90 9.10
C ASN A 2 -15.85 0.32 9.80
N PHE A 3 -15.84 1.50 9.17
CA PHE A 3 -15.13 2.67 9.70
C PHE A 3 -15.76 3.27 10.97
N ALA A 4 -17.09 3.31 11.04
CA ALA A 4 -17.82 3.86 12.20
C ALA A 4 -17.72 2.97 13.45
N LEU A 5 -17.51 1.66 13.27
CA LEU A 5 -17.33 0.70 14.37
C LEU A 5 -15.98 0.83 15.07
N ASN A 6 -15.01 1.52 14.46
CA ASN A 6 -13.64 1.70 14.97
C ASN A 6 -13.37 3.14 15.46
N GLU A 7 -14.44 3.94 15.71
CA GLU A 7 -14.34 5.33 16.18
C GLU A 7 -13.45 6.25 15.30
N ALA A 8 -13.29 5.91 14.03
CA ALA A 8 -12.44 6.63 13.10
C ALA A 8 -13.26 7.63 12.27
N SER A 9 -12.85 8.90 12.26
CA SER A 9 -13.41 9.96 11.42
C SER A 9 -12.59 10.16 10.15
N TYR A 10 -13.23 10.18 8.98
CA TYR A 10 -12.59 10.46 7.69
C TYR A 10 -13.13 11.76 7.08
N LYS A 11 -12.28 12.50 6.36
CA LYS A 11 -12.62 13.80 5.75
C LYS A 11 -13.32 13.66 4.40
N ALA A 12 -12.99 12.60 3.65
CA ALA A 12 -13.61 12.20 2.40
C ALA A 12 -13.47 10.67 2.27
N LEU A 13 -14.53 10.02 1.78
CA LEU A 13 -14.53 8.60 1.42
C LEU A 13 -14.93 8.53 -0.05
N TRP A 14 -14.20 7.74 -0.82
CA TRP A 14 -14.51 7.46 -2.19
C TRP A 14 -14.37 5.96 -2.44
N GLU A 15 -15.31 5.43 -3.22
CA GLU A 15 -15.54 4.01 -3.40
C GLU A 15 -15.51 3.72 -4.90
N GLY A 16 -14.42 3.08 -5.32
CA GLY A 16 -14.16 2.75 -6.70
C GLY A 16 -12.81 2.05 -6.86
N SER A 17 -12.45 1.74 -8.10
CA SER A 17 -11.19 1.06 -8.42
C SER A 17 -10.00 2.01 -8.28
N ALA A 18 -8.84 1.52 -7.80
CA ALA A 18 -7.67 2.35 -7.52
C ALA A 18 -7.18 3.18 -8.74
N ASP A 19 -7.38 2.68 -9.96
CA ASP A 19 -7.09 3.37 -11.23
C ASP A 19 -7.93 4.64 -11.43
N LYS A 20 -9.13 4.72 -10.83
CA LYS A 20 -10.06 5.86 -10.96
C LYS A 20 -9.98 6.85 -9.81
N ALA A 21 -9.06 6.66 -8.86
CA ALA A 21 -8.86 7.63 -7.80
C ALA A 21 -8.19 8.90 -8.36
N ASP A 22 -8.85 10.04 -8.18
CA ASP A 22 -8.45 11.37 -8.69
C ASP A 22 -7.41 12.07 -7.81
N GLY A 23 -7.07 11.52 -6.64
CA GLY A 23 -6.20 12.16 -5.65
C GLY A 23 -5.05 11.28 -5.18
N THR A 24 -4.15 11.91 -4.42
CA THR A 24 -3.11 11.23 -3.66
C THR A 24 -3.43 11.24 -2.17
N TYR A 25 -3.01 10.20 -1.46
CA TYR A 25 -3.36 9.95 -0.07
C TYR A 25 -2.10 9.78 0.79
N ASP A 26 -2.21 10.22 2.05
CA ASP A 26 -1.15 10.08 3.05
C ASP A 26 -1.00 8.62 3.51
N VAL A 27 -2.09 7.84 3.45
CA VAL A 27 -2.12 6.42 3.77
C VAL A 27 -2.93 5.67 2.71
N VAL A 28 -2.35 4.60 2.16
CA VAL A 28 -2.98 3.66 1.23
C VAL A 28 -2.92 2.26 1.84
N ILE A 29 -4.03 1.54 1.86
CA ILE A 29 -4.12 0.20 2.44
C ILE A 29 -4.70 -0.75 1.40
N ALA A 30 -4.03 -1.89 1.18
CA ALA A 30 -4.51 -2.95 0.31
C ALA A 30 -4.38 -4.29 1.05
N ASN A 31 -5.50 -4.97 1.28
CA ASN A 31 -5.55 -6.29 1.89
C ASN A 31 -6.20 -7.28 0.91
N ILE A 32 -5.40 -7.77 -0.05
CA ILE A 32 -5.83 -8.63 -1.16
C ILE A 32 -4.67 -9.56 -1.55
N ILE A 33 -4.95 -10.55 -2.41
CA ILE A 33 -3.95 -11.55 -2.83
C ILE A 33 -2.74 -10.95 -3.57
N ALA A 34 -1.58 -11.57 -3.39
CA ALA A 34 -0.29 -11.10 -3.90
C ALA A 34 -0.26 -10.83 -5.42
N ASP A 35 -0.88 -11.68 -6.23
CA ASP A 35 -0.87 -11.49 -7.70
C ASP A 35 -1.66 -10.24 -8.13
N VAL A 36 -2.75 -9.92 -7.43
CA VAL A 36 -3.51 -8.69 -7.67
C VAL A 36 -2.73 -7.48 -7.17
N LEU A 37 -2.10 -7.55 -5.99
CA LEU A 37 -1.23 -6.47 -5.50
C LEU A 37 -0.15 -6.09 -6.51
N ARG A 38 0.46 -7.08 -7.17
CA ARG A 38 1.46 -6.85 -8.20
C ARG A 38 0.87 -6.22 -9.46
N MET A 39 -0.32 -6.66 -9.86
CA MET A 39 -1.04 -6.11 -11.02
C MET A 39 -1.40 -4.63 -10.82
N ILE A 40 -1.87 -4.25 -9.64
CA ILE A 40 -2.30 -2.87 -9.33
C ILE A 40 -1.20 -2.01 -8.70
N ALA A 41 0.03 -2.52 -8.59
CA ALA A 41 1.14 -1.81 -7.97
C ALA A 41 1.37 -0.40 -8.56
N PRO A 42 1.31 -0.18 -9.89
CA PRO A 42 1.45 1.16 -10.46
C PRO A 42 0.41 2.14 -9.95
N ASP A 43 -0.86 1.69 -9.82
CA ASP A 43 -1.96 2.52 -9.33
C ASP A 43 -1.79 2.86 -7.84
N LEU A 44 -1.42 1.88 -7.02
CA LEU A 44 -1.16 2.08 -5.59
C LEU A 44 -0.04 3.10 -5.36
N LYS A 45 1.03 3.04 -6.17
CA LYS A 45 2.15 3.99 -6.11
C LYS A 45 1.76 5.38 -6.61
N ARG A 46 0.88 5.46 -7.62
CA ARG A 46 0.38 6.72 -8.19
C ARG A 46 -0.43 7.51 -7.17
N VAL A 47 -1.34 6.83 -6.46
CA VAL A 47 -2.23 7.45 -5.48
C VAL A 47 -1.58 7.65 -4.11
N LEU A 48 -0.32 7.24 -3.94
CA LEU A 48 0.45 7.45 -2.71
C LEU A 48 1.24 8.76 -2.78
N LYS A 49 1.04 9.64 -1.79
CA LYS A 49 1.83 10.87 -1.65
C LYS A 49 3.31 10.57 -1.35
N PRO A 50 4.25 11.42 -1.78
CA PRO A 50 5.60 11.43 -1.21
C PRO A 50 5.53 11.59 0.32
N GLY A 51 6.29 10.80 1.06
CA GLY A 51 6.21 10.67 2.52
C GLY A 51 5.02 9.85 3.04
N GLY A 52 4.10 9.41 2.17
CA GLY A 52 2.93 8.63 2.55
C GLY A 52 3.26 7.16 2.82
N HIS A 53 2.36 6.49 3.55
CA HIS A 53 2.48 5.08 3.91
C HIS A 53 1.61 4.17 3.04
N LEU A 54 2.18 3.06 2.58
CA LEU A 54 1.47 2.00 1.89
C LEU A 54 1.51 0.72 2.74
N ILE A 55 0.34 0.20 3.09
CA ILE A 55 0.20 -1.02 3.88
C ILE A 55 -0.36 -2.11 2.96
N LEU A 56 0.46 -3.14 2.71
CA LEU A 56 0.10 -4.32 1.93
C LEU A 56 -0.09 -5.50 2.87
N SER A 57 -1.30 -6.04 2.94
CA SER A 57 -1.68 -7.18 3.78
C SER A 57 -2.33 -8.28 2.94
N GLY A 58 -2.54 -9.45 3.53
CA GLY A 58 -3.08 -10.61 2.81
C GLY A 58 -2.04 -11.30 1.91
N ILE A 59 -0.75 -11.15 2.22
CA ILE A 59 0.35 -11.78 1.48
C ILE A 59 0.67 -13.11 2.15
N LEU A 60 0.66 -14.21 1.42
CA LEU A 60 1.22 -15.47 1.90
C LEU A 60 2.75 -15.39 1.95
N ASP A 61 3.37 -15.92 3.01
CA ASP A 61 4.82 -15.94 3.22
C ASP A 61 5.64 -16.34 1.99
N LYS A 62 5.21 -17.39 1.27
CA LYS A 62 5.83 -17.92 0.04
C LYS A 62 5.79 -16.94 -1.14
N LYS A 63 4.91 -15.94 -1.09
CA LYS A 63 4.73 -14.92 -2.14
C LYS A 63 5.32 -13.58 -1.76
N GLU A 64 5.82 -13.42 -0.54
CA GLU A 64 6.38 -12.18 -0.03
C GLU A 64 7.45 -11.60 -0.95
N THR A 65 8.45 -12.40 -1.33
CA THR A 65 9.57 -11.94 -2.16
C THR A 65 9.09 -11.30 -3.47
N ALA A 66 8.14 -11.93 -4.15
CA ALA A 66 7.59 -11.42 -5.40
C ALA A 66 6.83 -10.10 -5.22
N VAL A 67 6.15 -9.92 -4.08
CA VAL A 67 5.52 -8.64 -3.74
C VAL A 67 6.59 -7.61 -3.42
N ALA A 68 7.57 -7.94 -2.57
CA ALA A 68 8.62 -7.02 -2.16
C ALA A 68 9.45 -6.49 -3.34
N GLU A 69 9.78 -7.34 -4.31
CA GLU A 69 10.43 -6.95 -5.57
C GLU A 69 9.61 -5.93 -6.35
N THR A 70 8.29 -6.07 -6.38
CA THR A 70 7.38 -5.20 -7.12
C THR A 70 7.29 -3.79 -6.51
N PHE A 71 7.52 -3.66 -5.19
CA PHE A 71 7.51 -2.41 -4.44
C PHE A 71 8.92 -1.98 -3.97
N SER A 72 9.96 -2.46 -4.63
CA SER A 72 11.37 -2.24 -4.27
C SER A 72 11.85 -0.79 -4.43
N ASP A 73 11.09 0.02 -5.17
CA ASP A 73 11.24 1.48 -5.31
C ASP A 73 10.65 2.27 -4.12
N LEU A 74 10.03 1.59 -3.16
CA LEU A 74 9.56 2.17 -1.91
C LEU A 74 10.41 1.68 -0.74
N SER A 75 10.55 2.52 0.28
CA SER A 75 11.31 2.20 1.48
C SER A 75 10.49 1.31 2.43
N LEU A 76 10.86 0.04 2.59
CA LEU A 76 10.22 -0.88 3.54
C LEU A 76 10.48 -0.42 4.98
N GLN A 77 9.43 -0.02 5.69
CA GLN A 77 9.49 0.44 7.08
C GLN A 77 9.27 -0.70 8.07
N ARG A 78 8.35 -1.61 7.75
CA ARG A 78 7.96 -2.66 8.67
C ARG A 78 7.49 -3.90 7.93
N ARG A 79 7.96 -5.05 8.42
CA ARG A 79 7.44 -6.37 8.07
C ARG A 79 6.75 -6.95 9.31
N ILE A 80 5.51 -7.36 9.17
CA ILE A 80 4.74 -8.02 10.22
C ILE A 80 4.40 -9.42 9.72
N HIS A 81 4.78 -10.44 10.47
CA HIS A 81 4.51 -11.84 10.15
C HIS A 81 3.60 -12.45 11.20
N ARG A 82 2.55 -13.14 10.76
CA ARG A 82 1.60 -13.88 11.62
C ARG A 82 1.21 -15.17 10.90
N ASP A 83 1.64 -16.30 11.46
CA ASP A 83 1.43 -17.63 10.89
C ASP A 83 1.93 -17.73 9.45
N GLU A 84 1.03 -17.87 8.46
CA GLU A 84 1.36 -17.93 7.03
C GLU A 84 1.22 -16.58 6.32
N TRP A 85 0.85 -15.52 7.07
CA TRP A 85 0.51 -14.21 6.52
C TRP A 85 1.59 -13.16 6.83
N VAL A 86 1.89 -12.36 5.82
CA VAL A 86 2.81 -11.22 5.87
C VAL A 86 2.04 -9.94 5.59
N THR A 87 2.40 -8.90 6.33
CA THR A 87 2.04 -7.51 6.02
C THR A 87 3.33 -6.69 5.86
N LEU A 88 3.41 -5.94 4.77
CA LEU A 88 4.53 -5.06 4.45
C LEU A 88 4.05 -3.62 4.51
N VAL A 89 4.78 -2.78 5.24
CA VAL A 89 4.53 -1.34 5.34
C VAL A 89 5.67 -0.61 4.67
N TYR A 90 5.35 0.16 3.64
CA TYR A 90 6.28 0.95 2.86
C TYR A 90 6.04 2.44 3.09
N THR A 91 7.07 3.24 2.85
CA THR A 91 6.98 4.69 2.69
C THR A 91 7.48 5.06 1.31
N LYS A 92 6.77 5.97 0.65
CA LYS A 92 7.27 6.59 -0.59
C LYS A 92 8.23 7.70 -0.21
N ASP A 93 9.46 7.65 -0.70
CA ASP A 93 10.43 8.67 -0.35
C ASP A 93 9.93 10.06 -0.76
N SER A 94 10.10 11.03 0.15
CA SER A 94 9.74 12.43 -0.07
C SER A 94 10.72 13.16 -1.00
N ASN A 95 11.82 12.52 -1.37
CA ASN A 95 12.82 13.09 -2.28
C ASN A 95 12.41 12.86 -3.74
N GLY A 96 11.76 13.87 -4.32
CA GLY A 96 11.66 14.05 -5.77
C GLY A 96 12.98 14.39 -6.46
N GLU A 97 14.14 14.07 -5.87
CA GLU A 97 15.43 14.11 -6.56
C GLU A 97 15.79 12.69 -6.97
N GLN A 98 15.56 12.40 -8.25
CA GLN A 98 16.29 11.34 -8.93
C GLN A 98 17.79 11.58 -8.71
N PRO A 99 18.59 10.58 -8.29
CA PRO A 99 20.02 10.73 -8.25
C PRO A 99 20.50 11.07 -9.68
N LYS A 100 21.18 12.21 -9.82
CA LYS A 100 21.87 12.63 -11.04
C LYS A 100 23.03 11.70 -11.37
#